data_AF-A0A7X4HAD2-F1
#
_entry.id   AF-A0A7X4HAD2-F1
#
_cell.length_a   1.000
_cell.length_b   1.000
_cell.length_c   1.000
_cell.angle_alpha   90.00
_cell.angle_beta   90.00
_cell.angle_gamma   90.00
#
_symmetry.space_group_name_H-M   'P 1'
#
loop_
_entity.id
_entity.type
_entity.pdbx_description
1 polymer ?
#
loop_
_entity_poly.entity_id
_entity_poly.type
_entity_poly.pdbx_seq_one_letter_code
_entity_poly.pdbx_strand_id
1 'polypeptide(L)'
;MKSWLRANKGFIAFLMLFGLFRTAVADWNPIPSASMHPNLLEGDVVFVNRLAFDLKVPLTDVVVAHLGEPQRGDIVTFSSPLDKTRLIKRVIALPGDTVAMQKDQLIINGQPAGYSMPADAVEAIEHVGKLQALQLTEKSGGSERRIQLLPQVTSSRRDFAPLTIPAGSYLMLGDNRNNSMDSRYIGLVPREMLIGRAVRVLVSADIVGNWMPRTERFGMALGGQ
;
A
#
# COMPACT_ATOMS: atom_id res chain seq x y z
N MET A 1 17.56 1.18 -41.66
CA MET A 1 16.94 0.47 -40.51
C MET A 1 17.60 -0.87 -40.19
N LYS A 2 17.69 -1.83 -41.14
CA LYS A 2 18.28 -3.17 -40.88
C LYS A 2 19.77 -3.17 -40.46
N SER A 3 20.59 -2.23 -40.94
CA SER A 3 22.00 -2.10 -40.54
C SER A 3 22.18 -1.60 -39.09
N TRP A 4 21.38 -0.61 -38.69
CA TRP A 4 21.39 -0.03 -37.35
C TRP A 4 20.95 -1.04 -36.27
N LEU A 5 19.88 -1.80 -36.53
CA LEU A 5 19.45 -2.89 -35.66
C LEU A 5 20.52 -3.99 -35.53
N ARG A 6 21.24 -4.29 -36.61
CA ARG A 6 22.34 -5.27 -36.58
C ARG A 6 23.56 -4.79 -35.79
N ALA A 7 23.88 -3.50 -35.87
CA ALA A 7 24.98 -2.89 -35.12
C ALA A 7 24.70 -2.81 -33.60
N ASN A 8 23.43 -2.66 -33.21
CA ASN A 8 23.02 -2.47 -31.81
C ASN A 8 22.37 -3.72 -31.18
N LYS A 9 22.53 -4.92 -31.76
CA LYS A 9 21.87 -6.15 -31.28
C LYS A 9 22.11 -6.43 -29.79
N GLY A 10 23.33 -6.23 -29.31
CA GLY A 10 23.66 -6.45 -27.89
C GLY A 10 22.90 -5.50 -26.97
N PHE A 11 22.83 -4.22 -27.34
CA PHE A 11 22.09 -3.21 -26.58
C PHE A 11 20.58 -3.48 -26.59
N ILE A 12 20.02 -3.84 -27.74
CA ILE A 12 18.59 -4.20 -27.86
C ILE A 12 18.28 -5.47 -27.06
N ALA A 13 19.14 -6.50 -27.14
CA ALA A 13 19.00 -7.71 -26.35
C ALA A 13 19.08 -7.42 -24.84
N PHE A 14 20.00 -6.55 -24.42
CA PHE A 14 20.09 -6.08 -23.05
C PHE A 14 18.82 -5.36 -22.60
N LEU A 15 18.28 -4.41 -23.39
CA LEU A 15 17.06 -3.70 -23.05
C LEU A 15 15.85 -4.63 -22.95
N MET A 16 15.74 -5.62 -23.85
CA MET A 16 14.67 -6.63 -23.79
C MET A 16 14.80 -7.52 -22.55
N LEU A 17 16.00 -8.04 -22.26
CA LEU A 17 16.26 -8.86 -21.08
C LEU A 17 16.04 -8.05 -19.79
N PHE A 18 16.47 -6.79 -19.76
CA PHE A 18 16.25 -5.89 -18.64
C PHE A 18 14.76 -5.61 -18.43
N GLY A 19 14.00 -5.31 -19.50
CA GLY A 19 12.56 -5.10 -19.42
C GLY A 19 11.83 -6.36 -18.92
N LEU A 20 12.20 -7.53 -19.43
CA LEU A 20 11.64 -8.82 -19.02
C LEU A 20 11.95 -9.09 -17.54
N PHE A 21 13.23 -9.03 -17.15
CA PHE A 21 13.67 -9.24 -15.78
C PHE A 21 13.03 -8.26 -14.80
N ARG A 22 12.94 -6.98 -15.19
CA ARG A 22 12.28 -5.93 -14.40
C ARG A 22 10.86 -6.35 -14.04
N THR A 23 10.09 -6.89 -14.99
CA THR A 23 8.71 -7.29 -14.71
C THR A 23 8.59 -8.37 -13.62
N ALA A 24 9.62 -9.18 -13.38
CA ALA A 24 9.62 -10.16 -12.30
C ALA A 24 10.13 -9.60 -10.95
N VAL A 25 11.07 -8.65 -10.98
CA VAL A 25 11.85 -8.27 -9.78
C VAL A 25 11.38 -6.97 -9.14
N ALA A 26 11.08 -5.94 -9.93
CA ALA A 26 10.80 -4.61 -9.40
C ALA A 26 9.73 -3.90 -10.21
N ASP A 27 8.79 -3.27 -9.52
CA ASP A 27 7.75 -2.44 -10.14
C ASP A 27 7.79 -1.01 -9.57
N TRP A 28 7.36 -0.04 -10.38
CA TRP A 28 7.29 1.37 -9.99
C TRP A 28 5.83 1.79 -10.09
N ASN A 29 5.21 2.03 -8.94
CA ASN A 29 3.77 2.21 -8.89
C ASN A 29 3.45 3.68 -8.58
N PRO A 30 2.80 4.42 -9.50
CA PRO A 30 2.29 5.74 -9.20
C PRO A 30 1.14 5.64 -8.18
N ILE A 31 1.05 6.62 -7.30
CA ILE A 31 0.02 6.74 -6.28
C ILE A 31 -1.03 7.75 -6.76
N PRO A 32 -2.25 7.30 -7.12
CA PRO A 32 -3.28 8.18 -7.65
C PRO A 32 -4.29 8.66 -6.59
N SER A 33 -4.20 8.21 -5.33
CA SER A 33 -5.23 8.45 -4.31
C SER A 33 -4.68 8.74 -2.91
N ALA A 34 -5.39 9.54 -2.12
CA ALA A 34 -5.13 9.88 -0.72
C ALA A 34 -5.31 8.76 0.32
N SER A 35 -5.65 7.52 -0.10
CA SER A 35 -6.00 6.44 0.86
C SER A 35 -4.88 6.04 1.83
N MET A 36 -3.66 6.47 1.55
CA MET A 36 -2.46 6.19 2.34
C MET A 36 -1.87 7.46 2.99
N HIS A 37 -2.62 8.57 3.03
CA HIS A 37 -2.24 9.75 3.80
C HIS A 37 -2.02 9.41 5.29
N PRO A 38 -1.02 10.02 5.96
CA PRO A 38 -0.05 10.99 5.41
C PRO A 38 1.23 10.35 4.83
N ASN A 39 1.31 9.01 4.78
CA ASN A 39 2.57 8.33 4.47
C ASN A 39 2.86 8.30 2.96
N LEU A 40 1.83 8.11 2.13
CA LEU A 40 1.91 8.20 0.67
C LEU A 40 0.90 9.20 0.17
N LEU A 41 1.37 10.12 -0.68
CA LEU A 41 0.57 11.22 -1.23
C LEU A 41 0.31 10.98 -2.72
N GLU A 42 -0.75 11.55 -3.27
CA GLU A 42 -0.97 11.56 -4.71
C GLU A 42 0.23 12.16 -5.44
N GLY A 43 0.66 11.50 -6.52
CA GLY A 43 1.83 11.88 -7.30
C GLY A 43 3.16 11.33 -6.78
N ASP A 44 3.15 10.59 -5.66
CA ASP A 44 4.28 9.71 -5.33
C ASP A 44 4.40 8.58 -6.36
N VAL A 45 5.62 8.15 -6.64
CA VAL A 45 5.91 6.89 -7.33
C VAL A 45 6.73 6.02 -6.39
N VAL A 46 6.22 4.84 -6.05
CA VAL A 46 6.86 3.96 -5.07
C VAL A 46 7.62 2.83 -5.74
N PHE A 47 8.78 2.50 -5.19
CA PHE A 47 9.53 1.29 -5.52
C PHE A 47 8.89 0.09 -4.84
N VAL A 48 8.45 -0.87 -5.64
CA VAL A 48 7.85 -2.12 -5.19
C VAL A 48 8.83 -3.27 -5.43
N ASN A 49 9.24 -3.92 -4.34
CA ASN A 49 10.01 -5.15 -4.40
C ASN A 49 9.06 -6.34 -4.59
N ARG A 50 9.05 -6.93 -5.79
CA ARG A 50 8.22 -8.10 -6.12
C ARG A 50 8.77 -9.39 -5.53
N LEU A 51 10.11 -9.47 -5.38
CA LEU A 51 10.80 -10.61 -4.76
C LEU A 51 10.61 -10.69 -3.24
N ALA A 52 9.91 -9.72 -2.63
CA ALA A 52 9.61 -9.78 -1.20
C ALA A 52 8.76 -11.01 -0.83
N PHE A 53 7.95 -11.51 -1.78
CA PHE A 53 7.00 -12.60 -1.52
C PHE A 53 7.18 -13.77 -2.48
N ASP A 54 7.26 -13.52 -3.79
CA ASP A 54 7.29 -14.57 -4.81
C ASP A 54 8.33 -14.28 -5.90
N LEU A 55 9.03 -15.32 -6.34
CA LEU A 55 9.74 -15.32 -7.60
C LEU A 55 8.77 -15.77 -8.69
N LYS A 56 8.35 -14.86 -9.57
CA LYS A 56 7.42 -15.15 -10.67
C LYS A 56 8.15 -15.21 -12.01
N VAL A 57 7.64 -16.02 -12.93
CA VAL A 57 8.07 -15.99 -14.33
C VAL A 57 7.67 -14.62 -14.91
N PRO A 58 8.61 -13.88 -15.55
CA PRO A 58 8.32 -12.59 -16.16
C PRO A 58 7.04 -12.57 -17.00
N LEU A 59 6.26 -11.47 -16.88
CA LEU A 59 5.00 -11.26 -17.61
C LEU A 59 3.86 -12.26 -17.31
N THR A 60 4.01 -13.13 -16.31
CA THR A 60 2.98 -14.11 -15.94
C THR A 60 2.74 -14.10 -14.42
N ASP A 61 1.68 -14.78 -13.99
CA ASP A 61 1.38 -15.03 -12.58
C ASP A 61 1.93 -16.38 -12.08
N VAL A 62 2.73 -17.08 -12.89
CA VAL A 62 3.32 -18.38 -12.52
C VAL A 62 4.43 -18.17 -11.49
N VAL A 63 4.22 -18.70 -10.29
CA VAL A 63 5.18 -18.67 -9.18
C VAL A 63 6.18 -19.83 -9.32
N VAL A 64 7.47 -19.49 -9.29
CA VAL A 64 8.59 -20.45 -9.31
C VAL A 64 9.01 -20.81 -7.88
N ALA A 65 9.03 -19.83 -6.99
CA ALA A 65 9.38 -20.03 -5.59
C ALA A 65 8.68 -18.99 -4.68
N HIS A 66 8.26 -19.45 -3.51
CA HIS A 66 7.80 -18.58 -2.43
C HIS A 66 9.02 -18.13 -1.60
N LEU A 67 9.26 -16.82 -1.55
CA LEU A 67 10.45 -16.24 -0.94
C LEU A 67 10.21 -15.67 0.45
N GLY A 68 8.98 -15.25 0.74
CA GLY A 68 8.65 -14.62 2.00
C GLY A 68 7.16 -14.39 2.19
N GLU A 69 6.81 -13.98 3.40
CA GLU A 69 5.44 -13.67 3.79
C GLU A 69 5.34 -12.20 4.22
N PRO A 70 4.20 -11.53 3.96
CA PRO A 70 3.96 -10.18 4.45
C PRO A 70 4.02 -10.11 5.97
N GLN A 71 4.68 -9.08 6.46
CA GLN A 71 4.75 -8.80 7.88
C GLN A 71 3.73 -7.72 8.25
N ARG A 72 3.32 -7.73 9.52
CA ARG A 72 2.42 -6.70 10.03
C ARG A 72 3.08 -5.32 9.86
N GLY A 73 2.33 -4.39 9.29
CA GLY A 73 2.82 -3.05 9.00
C GLY A 73 3.48 -2.88 7.63
N ASP A 74 3.73 -3.96 6.88
CA ASP A 74 4.19 -3.83 5.50
C ASP A 74 3.18 -3.05 4.65
N ILE A 75 3.68 -2.19 3.76
CA ILE A 75 2.86 -1.56 2.72
C ILE A 75 2.97 -2.43 1.47
N VAL A 76 1.84 -2.96 1.01
CA VAL A 76 1.79 -3.97 -0.04
C VAL A 76 0.94 -3.48 -1.18
N THR A 77 1.46 -3.67 -2.40
CA THR A 77 0.67 -3.57 -3.62
C THR A 77 0.05 -4.93 -3.92
N PHE A 78 -1.24 -4.96 -4.22
CA PHE A 78 -1.99 -6.18 -4.53
C PHE A 78 -3.11 -5.89 -5.53
N SER A 79 -3.66 -6.95 -6.12
CA SER A 79 -4.87 -6.88 -6.93
C SER A 79 -6.10 -7.05 -6.04
N SER A 80 -7.02 -6.09 -6.06
CA SER A 80 -8.27 -6.16 -5.30
C SER A 80 -9.03 -7.46 -5.59
N PRO A 81 -9.50 -8.19 -4.57
CA PRO A 81 -10.28 -9.40 -4.78
C PRO A 81 -11.65 -9.12 -5.43
N LEU A 82 -12.18 -7.90 -5.26
CA LEU A 82 -13.50 -7.48 -5.74
C LEU A 82 -13.55 -7.27 -7.25
N ASP A 83 -12.58 -6.54 -7.80
CA ASP A 83 -12.62 -6.00 -9.17
C ASP A 83 -11.27 -6.07 -9.90
N LYS A 84 -10.24 -6.68 -9.26
CA LYS A 84 -8.86 -6.78 -9.77
C LYS A 84 -8.13 -5.43 -9.93
N THR A 85 -8.73 -4.33 -9.47
CA THR A 85 -8.05 -3.03 -9.44
C THR A 85 -6.78 -3.11 -8.59
N ARG A 86 -5.68 -2.55 -9.08
CA ARG A 86 -4.41 -2.54 -8.35
C ARG A 86 -4.48 -1.54 -7.20
N LEU A 87 -4.31 -2.02 -5.97
CA LEU A 87 -4.37 -1.22 -4.75
C LEU A 87 -3.06 -1.30 -3.99
N ILE A 88 -2.81 -0.29 -3.18
CA ILE A 88 -1.74 -0.26 -2.19
C ILE A 88 -2.34 0.06 -0.83
N LYS A 89 -2.07 -0.82 0.15
CA LYS A 89 -2.57 -0.70 1.53
C LYS A 89 -1.55 -1.26 2.50
N ARG A 90 -1.80 -1.06 3.79
CA ARG A 90 -0.98 -1.61 4.86
C ARG A 90 -1.55 -2.92 5.38
N VAL A 91 -0.68 -3.91 5.58
CA VAL A 91 -1.01 -5.17 6.26
C VAL A 91 -1.26 -4.88 7.74
N ILE A 92 -2.50 -5.08 8.19
CA ILE A 92 -2.88 -4.85 9.58
C ILE A 92 -2.99 -6.15 10.36
N ALA A 93 -3.55 -7.20 9.75
CA ALA A 93 -3.69 -8.52 10.38
C ALA A 93 -3.21 -9.64 9.46
N LEU A 94 -2.55 -10.62 10.07
CA LEU A 94 -1.95 -11.80 9.45
C LEU A 94 -2.84 -13.03 9.68
N PRO A 95 -2.63 -14.13 8.95
CA PRO A 95 -3.30 -15.40 9.21
C PRO A 95 -3.27 -15.80 10.70
N GLY A 96 -4.43 -16.15 11.25
CA GLY A 96 -4.59 -16.55 12.65
C GLY A 96 -4.88 -15.41 13.62
N ASP A 97 -4.65 -14.15 13.24
CA ASP A 97 -5.04 -13.01 14.07
C ASP A 97 -6.56 -12.90 14.17
N THR A 98 -7.04 -12.41 15.31
CA THR A 98 -8.41 -11.89 15.45
C THR A 98 -8.36 -10.38 15.55
N VAL A 99 -9.03 -9.69 14.63
CA VAL A 99 -9.01 -8.23 14.53
C VAL A 99 -10.41 -7.67 14.58
N ALA A 100 -10.58 -6.53 15.25
CA ALA A 100 -11.82 -5.78 15.31
C ALA A 100 -11.52 -4.28 15.19
N MET A 101 -12.54 -3.49 14.89
CA MET A 101 -12.47 -2.04 15.03
C MET A 101 -13.71 -1.53 15.74
N GLN A 102 -13.52 -0.75 16.79
CA GLN A 102 -14.59 -0.20 17.63
C GLN A 102 -14.29 1.27 17.93
N LYS A 103 -15.20 2.19 17.56
CA LYS A 103 -15.04 3.63 17.73
C LYS A 103 -13.70 4.15 17.17
N ASP A 104 -13.37 3.72 15.94
CA ASP A 104 -12.08 4.00 15.27
C ASP A 104 -10.84 3.42 15.96
N GLN A 105 -10.99 2.61 17.01
CA GLN A 105 -9.89 1.93 17.65
C GLN A 105 -9.72 0.52 17.12
N LEU A 106 -8.54 0.28 16.56
CA LEU A 106 -8.11 -1.03 16.11
C LEU A 106 -7.81 -1.93 17.31
N ILE A 107 -8.31 -3.16 17.29
CA ILE A 107 -8.06 -4.17 18.33
C ILE A 107 -7.51 -5.41 17.63
N ILE A 108 -6.33 -5.88 18.03
CA ILE A 108 -5.68 -7.07 17.47
C ILE A 108 -5.44 -8.07 18.60
N ASN A 109 -5.96 -9.28 18.46
CA ASN A 109 -5.85 -10.37 19.44
C ASN A 109 -6.28 -9.93 20.85
N GLY A 110 -7.36 -9.14 20.93
CA GLY A 110 -7.89 -8.57 22.17
C GLY A 110 -7.11 -7.36 22.72
N GLN A 111 -5.99 -6.97 22.10
CA GLN A 111 -5.19 -5.82 22.52
C GLN A 111 -5.57 -4.57 21.72
N PRO A 112 -6.09 -3.51 22.38
CA PRO A 112 -6.41 -2.26 21.71
C PRO A 112 -5.14 -1.51 21.28
N ALA A 113 -5.22 -0.85 20.13
CA ALA A 113 -4.15 0.00 19.63
C ALA A 113 -4.00 1.24 20.50
N GLY A 114 -2.75 1.60 20.78
CA GLY A 114 -2.41 2.87 21.43
C GLY A 114 -2.40 4.00 20.39
N TYR A 115 -3.02 5.13 20.73
CA TYR A 115 -3.01 6.35 19.92
C TYR A 115 -2.35 7.48 20.71
N SER A 116 -1.33 8.09 20.12
CA SER A 116 -0.68 9.27 20.71
C SER A 116 -1.26 10.58 20.15
N MET A 117 -0.84 11.71 20.75
CA MET A 117 -1.40 13.04 20.52
C MET A 117 -1.66 13.34 19.03
N PRO A 118 -2.91 13.70 18.67
CA PRO A 118 -3.26 14.04 17.30
C PRO A 118 -2.65 15.38 16.89
N ALA A 119 -2.21 15.47 15.64
CA ALA A 119 -1.92 16.70 14.94
C ALA A 119 -3.10 17.04 14.03
N ASP A 120 -3.54 18.29 14.07
CA ASP A 120 -4.56 18.81 13.18
C ASP A 120 -4.04 18.93 11.75
N ALA A 121 -4.85 18.47 10.81
CA ALA A 121 -4.59 18.53 9.38
C ALA A 121 -5.90 18.82 8.63
N VAL A 122 -5.81 19.02 7.32
CA VAL A 122 -6.96 19.19 6.44
C VAL A 122 -6.83 18.22 5.28
N GLU A 123 -7.90 17.48 5.02
CA GLU A 123 -8.02 16.63 3.85
C GLU A 123 -8.97 17.28 2.84
N ALA A 124 -8.53 17.42 1.60
CA ALA A 124 -9.41 17.82 0.50
C ALA A 124 -9.97 16.55 -0.17
N ILE A 125 -11.29 16.34 -0.06
CA ILE A 125 -11.97 15.23 -0.71
C ILE A 125 -12.76 15.77 -1.90
N GLU A 126 -12.56 15.15 -3.07
CA GLU A 126 -13.29 15.49 -4.29
C GLU A 126 -14.81 15.39 -4.04
N HIS A 127 -15.55 16.38 -4.55
CA HIS A 127 -17.02 16.53 -4.37
C HIS A 127 -17.54 16.73 -2.93
N VAL A 128 -16.69 16.64 -1.91
CA VAL A 128 -17.08 16.89 -0.50
C VAL A 128 -16.51 18.21 0.01
N GLY A 129 -15.28 18.55 -0.38
CA GLY A 129 -14.57 19.75 0.06
C GLY A 129 -13.51 19.46 1.11
N LYS A 130 -13.13 20.49 1.88
CA LYS A 130 -12.08 20.40 2.91
C LYS A 130 -12.67 19.91 4.24
N LEU A 131 -12.14 18.82 4.76
CA LEU A 131 -12.52 18.24 6.04
C LEU A 131 -11.38 18.34 7.05
N GLN A 132 -11.71 18.45 8.35
CA GLN A 132 -10.69 18.30 9.39
C GLN A 132 -10.16 16.88 9.36
N ALA A 133 -8.85 16.76 9.35
CA ALA A 133 -8.15 15.51 9.52
C ALA A 133 -7.40 15.51 10.85
N LEU A 134 -7.41 14.38 11.54
CA LEU A 134 -6.60 14.14 12.72
C LEU A 134 -5.52 13.12 12.35
N GLN A 135 -4.26 13.56 12.34
CA GLN A 135 -3.13 12.67 12.13
C GLN A 135 -2.60 12.21 13.47
N LEU A 136 -2.46 10.91 13.65
CA LEU A 136 -2.04 10.33 14.93
C LEU A 136 -1.10 9.16 14.70
N THR A 137 -0.32 8.83 15.73
CA THR A 137 0.53 7.64 15.69
C THR A 137 -0.19 6.47 16.35
N GLU A 138 -0.41 5.41 15.57
CA GLU A 138 -0.96 4.14 16.00
C GLU A 138 0.16 3.16 16.35
N LYS A 139 0.11 2.63 17.58
CA LYS A 139 0.94 1.51 18.04
C LYS A 139 0.06 0.28 18.21
N SER A 140 0.26 -0.74 17.38
CA SER A 140 -0.49 -1.99 17.49
C SER A 140 0.29 -3.18 16.93
N GLY A 141 0.15 -4.33 17.59
CA GLY A 141 0.73 -5.60 17.16
C GLY A 141 2.26 -5.55 16.96
N GLY A 142 2.97 -4.77 17.78
CA GLY A 142 4.42 -4.59 17.69
C GLY A 142 4.90 -3.62 16.59
N SER A 143 3.99 -2.91 15.93
CA SER A 143 4.32 -1.94 14.87
C SER A 143 3.78 -0.55 15.19
N GLU A 144 4.51 0.48 14.76
CA GLU A 144 4.16 1.89 14.92
C GLU A 144 4.01 2.57 13.55
N ARG A 145 2.98 3.39 13.39
CA ARG A 145 2.65 4.02 12.11
C ARG A 145 1.83 5.28 12.29
N ARG A 146 1.99 6.25 11.39
CA ARG A 146 1.09 7.39 11.31
C ARG A 146 -0.16 7.01 10.53
N ILE A 147 -1.31 7.43 11.02
CA ILE A 147 -2.61 7.26 10.35
C ILE A 147 -3.35 8.60 10.35
N GLN A 148 -4.38 8.70 9.53
CA GLN A 148 -5.26 9.85 9.45
C GLN A 148 -6.71 9.41 9.68
N LEU A 149 -7.40 10.13 10.56
CA LEU A 149 -8.84 10.00 10.81
C LEU A 149 -9.57 11.24 10.31
N LEU A 150 -10.80 11.08 9.83
CA LEU A 150 -11.71 12.14 9.45
C LEU A 150 -12.98 12.02 10.31
N PRO A 151 -13.05 12.74 11.45
CA PRO A 151 -14.15 12.61 12.39
C PRO A 151 -15.54 12.84 11.77
N GLN A 152 -15.62 13.69 10.75
CA GLN A 152 -16.86 14.03 10.04
C GLN A 152 -17.39 12.91 9.14
N VAL A 153 -16.57 11.93 8.74
CA VAL A 153 -16.94 10.92 7.74
C VAL A 153 -17.59 9.70 8.40
N THR A 154 -18.91 9.73 8.59
CA THR A 154 -19.66 8.68 9.27
C THR A 154 -20.01 7.48 8.36
N SER A 155 -19.02 6.67 8.00
CA SER A 155 -19.25 5.40 7.28
C SER A 155 -19.70 4.28 8.22
N SER A 156 -20.70 3.49 7.81
CA SER A 156 -21.16 2.31 8.56
C SER A 156 -20.11 1.20 8.68
N ARG A 157 -19.10 1.20 7.80
CA ARG A 157 -17.99 0.24 7.81
C ARG A 157 -16.75 0.76 8.54
N ARG A 158 -16.88 1.87 9.27
CA ARG A 158 -15.81 2.41 10.13
C ARG A 158 -15.39 1.39 11.18
N ASP A 159 -16.38 0.74 11.78
CA ASP A 159 -16.22 -0.30 12.78
C ASP A 159 -16.64 -1.66 12.23
N PHE A 160 -16.09 -2.74 12.80
CA PHE A 160 -16.48 -4.11 12.45
C PHE A 160 -16.29 -5.04 13.64
N ALA A 161 -17.16 -6.06 13.70
CA ALA A 161 -17.10 -7.09 14.72
C ALA A 161 -15.81 -7.93 14.59
N PRO A 162 -15.34 -8.57 15.67
CA PRO A 162 -14.15 -9.41 15.63
C PRO A 162 -14.18 -10.43 14.49
N LEU A 163 -13.11 -10.45 13.71
CA LEU A 163 -12.90 -11.34 12.58
C LEU A 163 -11.56 -12.06 12.73
N THR A 164 -11.58 -13.38 12.72
CA THR A 164 -10.37 -14.20 12.66
C THR A 164 -9.92 -14.35 11.21
N ILE A 165 -8.66 -14.05 10.93
CA ILE A 165 -8.08 -14.08 9.60
C ILE A 165 -7.76 -15.54 9.23
N PRO A 166 -8.34 -16.09 8.15
CA PRO A 166 -8.05 -17.45 7.71
C PRO A 166 -6.63 -17.57 7.15
N ALA A 167 -6.15 -18.82 7.04
CA ALA A 167 -4.89 -19.14 6.40
C ALA A 167 -4.81 -18.56 4.98
N GLY A 168 -3.64 -18.02 4.60
CA GLY A 168 -3.40 -17.47 3.26
C GLY A 168 -4.15 -16.17 2.95
N SER A 169 -4.72 -15.48 3.95
CA SER A 169 -5.40 -14.20 3.78
C SER A 169 -4.85 -13.13 4.71
N TYR A 170 -5.04 -11.87 4.35
CA TYR A 170 -4.59 -10.73 5.14
C TYR A 170 -5.70 -9.68 5.21
N LEU A 171 -5.77 -8.97 6.34
CA LEU A 171 -6.58 -7.76 6.45
C LEU A 171 -5.70 -6.55 6.18
N MET A 172 -6.12 -5.78 5.17
CA MET A 172 -5.40 -4.61 4.70
C MET A 172 -6.22 -3.34 5.00
N LEU A 173 -5.59 -2.31 5.57
CA LEU A 173 -6.23 -0.99 5.76
C LEU A 173 -5.42 0.12 5.10
N GLY A 174 -6.11 1.18 4.72
CA GLY A 174 -5.46 2.44 4.38
C GLY A 174 -4.99 3.17 5.63
N ASP A 175 -3.93 3.95 5.51
CA ASP A 175 -3.49 4.83 6.59
C ASP A 175 -4.47 6.00 6.77
N ASN A 176 -5.16 6.41 5.70
CA ASN A 176 -6.28 7.34 5.75
C ASN A 176 -7.58 6.57 6.04
N ARG A 177 -7.85 6.32 7.32
CA ARG A 177 -8.83 5.33 7.79
C ARG A 177 -10.25 5.63 7.34
N ASN A 178 -10.62 6.89 7.15
CA ASN A 178 -11.99 7.23 6.77
C ASN A 178 -12.12 7.56 5.28
N ASN A 179 -11.02 7.65 4.54
CA ASN A 179 -10.99 7.88 3.09
C ASN A 179 -10.18 6.78 2.37
N SER A 180 -10.57 5.52 2.56
CA SER A 180 -9.85 4.36 2.00
C SER A 180 -10.79 3.23 1.63
N MET A 181 -10.70 2.80 0.36
CA MET A 181 -11.29 1.55 -0.13
C MET A 181 -10.33 0.39 0.18
N ASP A 182 -10.55 -0.29 1.30
CA ASP A 182 -9.69 -1.35 1.82
C ASP A 182 -10.49 -2.57 2.28
N SER A 183 -9.91 -3.48 3.09
CA SER A 183 -10.55 -4.75 3.45
C SER A 183 -11.91 -4.62 4.12
N ARG A 184 -12.26 -3.45 4.65
CA ARG A 184 -13.61 -3.19 5.17
C ARG A 184 -14.67 -3.21 4.06
N TYR A 185 -14.29 -2.89 2.83
CA TYR A 185 -15.17 -2.82 1.67
C TYR A 185 -14.93 -3.95 0.67
N ILE A 186 -13.67 -4.31 0.42
CA ILE A 186 -13.28 -5.32 -0.58
C ILE A 186 -13.12 -6.73 0.02
N GLY A 187 -13.17 -6.86 1.34
CA GLY A 187 -12.92 -8.11 2.05
C GLY A 187 -11.44 -8.41 2.28
N LEU A 188 -11.16 -9.61 2.77
CA LEU A 188 -9.79 -10.07 3.02
C LEU A 188 -9.05 -10.28 1.69
N VAL A 189 -7.74 -10.04 1.71
CA VAL A 189 -6.89 -10.15 0.53
C VAL A 189 -6.17 -11.49 0.56
N PRO A 190 -6.44 -12.40 -0.39
CA PRO A 190 -5.69 -13.65 -0.52
C PRO A 190 -4.22 -13.41 -0.87
N ARG A 191 -3.33 -14.30 -0.41
CA ARG A 191 -1.88 -14.20 -0.68
C ARG A 191 -1.57 -14.12 -2.16
N GLU A 192 -2.24 -14.92 -2.99
CA GLU A 192 -1.95 -14.99 -4.43
C GLU A 192 -2.19 -13.66 -5.16
N MET A 193 -2.99 -12.77 -4.56
CA MET A 193 -3.26 -11.44 -5.10
C MET A 193 -2.15 -10.42 -4.78
N LEU A 194 -1.18 -10.77 -3.93
CA LEU A 194 -0.08 -9.88 -3.57
C LEU A 194 0.91 -9.75 -4.74
N ILE A 195 1.31 -8.51 -5.02
CA ILE A 195 2.23 -8.19 -6.11
C ILE A 195 3.64 -7.95 -5.58
N GLY A 196 3.76 -7.21 -4.48
CA GLY A 196 5.05 -6.90 -3.87
C GLY A 196 4.96 -5.86 -2.77
N ARG A 197 6.06 -5.71 -2.04
CA ARG A 197 6.18 -4.77 -0.93
C ARG A 197 6.68 -3.41 -1.43
N ALA A 198 5.96 -2.33 -1.13
CA ALA A 198 6.43 -0.97 -1.36
C ALA A 198 7.48 -0.62 -0.30
N VAL A 199 8.65 -0.14 -0.72
CA VAL A 199 9.82 0.04 0.17
C VAL A 199 10.27 1.50 0.25
N ARG A 200 10.21 2.25 -0.85
CA ARG A 200 10.65 3.66 -0.90
C ARG A 200 9.84 4.47 -1.88
N VAL A 201 9.74 5.78 -1.65
CA VAL A 201 9.31 6.75 -2.67
C VAL A 201 10.50 7.05 -3.59
N LEU A 202 10.32 6.87 -4.89
CA LEU A 202 11.35 7.11 -5.91
C LEU A 202 11.32 8.55 -6.39
N VAL A 203 10.15 9.06 -6.71
CA VAL A 203 9.94 10.44 -7.15
C VAL A 203 8.56 10.89 -6.67
N SER A 204 8.36 12.20 -6.59
CA SER A 204 7.11 12.76 -6.10
C SER A 204 6.87 14.14 -6.72
N ALA A 205 5.62 14.41 -7.11
CA ALA A 205 5.16 15.71 -7.55
C ALA A 205 3.76 16.01 -6.98
N ASP A 206 3.47 17.28 -6.71
CA ASP A 206 2.13 17.72 -6.29
C ASP A 206 1.18 17.81 -7.48
N ILE A 207 0.70 16.66 -7.95
CA ILE A 207 -0.16 16.57 -9.15
C ILE A 207 -1.57 17.12 -8.94
N VAL A 208 -1.99 17.34 -7.68
CA VAL A 208 -3.31 17.87 -7.33
C VAL A 208 -3.29 19.38 -7.15
N GLY A 209 -2.12 19.96 -6.85
CA GLY A 209 -1.93 21.39 -6.68
C GLY A 209 -1.09 22.01 -7.79
N ASN A 210 0.13 22.39 -7.46
CA ASN A 210 0.96 23.27 -8.30
C ASN A 210 1.91 22.54 -9.27
N TRP A 211 1.82 21.20 -9.35
CA TRP A 211 2.69 20.34 -10.17
C TRP A 211 4.19 20.42 -9.83
N MET A 212 4.56 21.04 -8.70
CA MET A 212 5.96 21.15 -8.31
C MET A 212 6.50 19.80 -7.82
N PRO A 213 7.76 19.46 -8.14
CA PRO A 213 8.41 18.28 -7.59
C PRO A 213 8.61 18.43 -6.08
N ARG A 214 8.34 17.35 -5.34
CA ARG A 214 8.52 17.23 -3.88
C ARG A 214 9.81 16.48 -3.59
N THR A 215 10.94 17.21 -3.60
CA THR A 215 12.28 16.61 -3.48
C THR A 215 12.56 16.04 -2.09
N GLU A 216 11.90 16.56 -1.05
CA GLU A 216 11.99 16.07 0.33
C GLU A 216 11.44 14.65 0.51
N ARG A 217 10.64 14.17 -0.45
CA ARG A 217 10.08 12.81 -0.46
C ARG A 217 10.96 11.81 -1.18
N PHE A 218 11.97 12.26 -1.92
CA PHE A 218 12.87 11.37 -2.66
C PHE A 218 13.60 10.42 -1.70
N GLY A 219 13.48 9.11 -1.94
CA GLY A 219 14.13 8.07 -1.14
C GLY A 219 13.47 7.82 0.22
N MET A 220 12.35 8.47 0.56
CA MET A 220 11.63 8.24 1.81
C MET A 220 11.26 6.76 1.95
N ALA A 221 11.64 6.15 3.07
CA ALA A 221 11.34 4.75 3.36
C ALA A 221 9.86 4.53 3.71
N LEU A 222 9.33 3.39 3.28
CA LEU A 222 7.94 2.97 3.43
C LEU A 222 7.93 1.63 4.16
N GLY A 223 7.64 1.66 5.47
CA GLY A 223 7.75 0.49 6.35
C GLY A 223 8.49 0.86 7.63
N GLY A 224 8.01 0.36 8.77
CA GLY A 224 8.41 0.81 10.11
C GLY A 224 9.90 0.67 10.41
N GLN A 225 10.36 1.55 11.30
CA GLN A 225 11.44 1.27 12.25
C GLN A 225 10.98 0.20 13.25
#